data_AF-A0A6J6J0G9-F1
#
_entry.id   AF-A0A6J6J0G9-F1
#
_cell.length_a   1.000
_cell.length_b   1.000
_cell.length_c   1.000
_cell.angle_alpha   90.00
_cell.angle_beta   90.00
_cell.angle_gamma   90.00
#
_symmetry.space_group_name_H-M   'P 1'
#
loop_
_entity.id
_entity.type
_entity.pdbx_description
1 polymer ?
#
loop_
_entity_poly.entity_id
_entity_poly.type
_entity_poly.pdbx_seq_one_letter_code
_entity_poly.pdbx_strand_id
1 'polypeptide(L)' 'MLAGAQSIREVIAFPKTASGGDPLTGAPTPITPAQRKETGVDTPVDAK' A
#
# COMPACT_ATOMS: atom_id res chain seq x y z
N MET A 1 -16.32 -20.34 -10.21
CA MET A 1 -16.43 -18.96 -9.71
C MET A 1 -17.55 -18.25 -10.44
N LEU A 2 -18.30 -17.37 -9.78
CA LEU A 2 -19.50 -16.73 -10.36
C LEU A 2 -19.18 -15.79 -11.55
N ALA A 3 -17.99 -15.19 -11.56
CA ALA A 3 -17.56 -14.23 -12.58
C ALA A 3 -16.77 -14.83 -13.75
N GLY A 4 -16.47 -16.15 -13.74
CA GLY A 4 -15.63 -16.78 -14.77
C GLY A 4 -14.17 -16.29 -14.84
N ALA A 5 -13.78 -15.33 -14.02
CA ALA A 5 -12.44 -14.76 -13.94
C ALA A 5 -11.41 -15.79 -13.47
N GLN A 6 -10.20 -15.73 -14.04
CA GLN A 6 -9.07 -16.58 -13.66
C GLN A 6 -8.26 -15.96 -12.51
N SER A 7 -8.42 -14.65 -12.31
CA SER A 7 -7.79 -13.90 -11.23
C SER A 7 -8.80 -12.99 -10.54
N ILE A 8 -8.71 -12.89 -9.21
CA ILE A 8 -9.52 -11.92 -8.45
C ILE A 8 -9.25 -10.47 -8.87
N ARG A 9 -8.07 -10.18 -9.45
CA ARG A 9 -7.73 -8.84 -9.94
C ARG A 9 -8.63 -8.39 -11.10
N GLU A 10 -9.22 -9.32 -11.84
CA GLU A 10 -10.13 -9.04 -12.96
C GLU A 10 -11.50 -8.53 -12.50
N VAL A 11 -11.83 -8.70 -11.21
CA VAL A 11 -13.13 -8.31 -10.63
C VAL A 11 -13.00 -7.26 -9.53
N ILE A 12 -11.82 -6.68 -9.34
CA ILE A 12 -11.57 -5.57 -8.42
C ILE A 12 -11.40 -4.31 -9.27
N ALA A 13 -12.13 -3.23 -8.93
CA ALA A 13 -12.06 -1.97 -9.68
C ALA A 13 -10.64 -1.37 -9.73
N PHE A 14 -9.89 -1.48 -8.63
CA PHE A 14 -8.51 -0.97 -8.50
C PHE A 14 -7.60 -2.05 -7.90
N PRO A 15 -7.13 -3.03 -8.70
CA PRO A 15 -6.34 -4.14 -8.20
C PRO A 15 -4.90 -3.71 -7.90
N LYS A 16 -4.27 -4.34 -6.91
CA LYS A 16 -2.83 -4.22 -6.66
C LYS A 16 -2.03 -5.29 -7.41
N THR A 17 -0.76 -5.01 -7.68
CA THR A 17 0.18 -5.98 -8.23
C THR A 17 0.57 -7.04 -7.18
N ALA A 18 1.33 -8.06 -7.60
CA ALA A 18 1.82 -9.08 -6.66
C ALA A 18 2.81 -8.50 -5.63
N SER A 19 3.52 -7.42 -5.98
CA SER A 19 4.40 -6.69 -5.08
C SER A 19 3.66 -5.71 -4.16
N GLY A 20 2.32 -5.63 -4.24
CA GLY A 20 1.49 -4.73 -3.42
C GLY A 20 1.34 -3.31 -3.99
N GLY A 21 1.94 -3.03 -5.14
CA GLY A 21 1.88 -1.71 -5.78
C GLY A 21 0.53 -1.42 -6.45
N ASP A 22 0.13 -0.16 -6.46
CA ASP A 22 -1.02 0.31 -7.23
C ASP A 22 -0.55 0.88 -8.58
N PRO A 23 -0.89 0.25 -9.72
CA PRO A 23 -0.45 0.72 -11.03
C PRO A 23 -1.11 2.03 -11.48
N LEU A 24 -2.28 2.39 -10.93
CA LEU A 24 -3.01 3.60 -11.32
C LEU A 24 -2.42 4.84 -10.64
N THR A 25 -2.08 4.73 -9.36
CA THR A 25 -1.63 5.87 -8.55
C THR A 25 -0.12 5.88 -8.29
N GLY A 26 0.59 4.80 -8.63
CA GLY A 26 2.00 4.62 -8.29
C GLY A 26 2.25 4.40 -6.79
N ALA A 27 1.26 3.92 -6.03
CA ALA A 27 1.41 3.66 -4.60
C ALA A 27 2.25 2.38 -4.35
N PRO A 28 2.96 2.27 -3.20
CA PRO A 28 3.07 3.27 -2.13
C PRO A 28 3.92 4.47 -2.54
N THR A 29 3.66 5.62 -1.92
CA THR A 29 4.48 6.83 -2.05
C THR A 29 4.99 7.27 -0.68
N PRO A 30 6.11 8.02 -0.61
CA PRO A 30 6.59 8.56 0.65
C PRO A 30 5.57 9.52 1.30
N ILE A 31 5.43 9.43 2.63
CA ILE A 31 4.69 10.43 3.42
C ILE A 31 5.55 11.67 3.68
N THR A 32 4.90 12.82 3.93
CA THR A 32 5.61 14.09 4.12
C THR A 32 6.43 14.12 5.42
N PRO A 33 7.48 14.97 5.52
CA PRO A 33 8.24 15.12 6.76
C PRO A 33 7.38 15.50 7.97
N ALA A 34 6.33 16.31 7.77
CA ALA A 34 5.40 16.68 8.84
C ALA A 34 4.64 15.45 9.37
N GLN A 35 4.12 14.60 8.48
CA GLN A 35 3.43 13.36 8.85
C GLN A 35 4.38 12.35 9.53
N ARG A 36 5.64 12.26 9.08
CA ARG A 36 6.65 11.40 9.74
C ARG A 36 6.93 11.85 11.16
N LYS A 37 7.06 13.17 11.36
CA LYS A 37 7.23 13.77 12.69
C LYS A 37 6.01 13.55 13.58
N GLU A 38 4.80 13.77 13.05
CA GLU A 38 3.55 13.61 13.80
C GLU A 38 3.33 12.18 14.27
N THR A 39 3.61 11.20 13.41
CA THR A 39 3.39 9.78 13.72
C THR A 39 4.47 9.16 14.60
N GLY A 40 5.61 9.83 14.80
CA GLY A 40 6.72 9.29 15.59
C GLY A 40 7.38 8.05 14.96
N VAL A 41 7.20 7.81 13.65
CA VAL A 41 7.74 6.63 12.96
C VAL A 41 9.27 6.56 12.99
N ASP A 42 9.92 7.72 13.18
CA ASP A 42 11.38 7.83 13.31
C ASP A 42 11.87 7.80 14.75
N THR A 43 10.97 7.73 15.72
CA THR A 43 11.37 7.71 17.13
C THR A 43 12.15 6.42 17.38
N PRO A 44 13.42 6.50 17.81
CA PRO A 44 14.18 5.33 18.18
C PRO A 44 13.41 4.56 19.25
N VAL A 45 13.28 3.25 19.08
CA VAL A 45 12.82 2.41 20.18
C VAL A 45 13.90 2.43 21.25
N ASP A 46 13.54 2.83 22.47
CA ASP A 46 14.46 2.70 23.60
C ASP A 46 14.83 1.22 23.73
N ALA A 47 16.09 0.89 23.45
CA ALA A 47 16.61 -0.46 23.63
C ALA A 47 16.63 -0.75 25.12
N LYS A 48 15.61 -1.49 25.58
CA LYS A 48 15.55 -2.03 26.93
C LYS A 48 16.24 -3.38 26.98
#